data_AF-A0A9E0LRY2-F1
#
_entry.id   AF-A0A9E0LRY2-F1
#
_cell.length_a   1.000
_cell.length_b   1.000
_cell.length_c   1.000
_cell.angle_alpha   90.00
_cell.angle_beta   90.00
_cell.angle_gamma   90.00
#
_symmetry.space_group_name_H-M   'P 1'
#
loop_
_entity.id
_entity.type
_entity.pdbx_description
1 polymer ?
#
loop_
_entity_poly.entity_id
_entity_poly.type
_entity_poly.pdbx_seq_one_letter_code
_entity_poly.pdbx_strand_id
1 'polypeptide(L)'
;MPARLGAALSLLLLCAIEAGAQAIPGSVWRYYRPGNTGIQGDYNDAIHIGPDDDPWIGGYDPGSEEGGVARFVQAENRWINISNVDYPVIGHPDLTGTTRVSDIAADAQGDLWLATWRGAWKMDPDIGAASLVNYAGASPELANGGARNVAVAPDGTVWFALIGFGGDLGGVIRHTPATSDWHYWSGGLASQGGNNWPQLVWLVRRLSIQPKPGGGLHRLGGQREQLGAGLLRQHDRALDAP
;
A
#
# COMPACT_ATOMS: atom_id res chain seq x y z
N MET A 1 53.78 -40.61 -40.10
CA MET A 1 53.11 -41.26 -38.94
C MET A 1 52.69 -40.16 -37.97
N PRO A 2 51.39 -39.98 -37.70
CA PRO A 2 50.88 -38.77 -37.05
C PRO A 2 51.00 -38.86 -35.52
N ALA A 3 51.47 -37.78 -34.89
CA ALA A 3 51.38 -37.56 -33.45
C ALA A 3 49.96 -37.04 -33.11
N ARG A 4 49.25 -37.78 -32.25
CA ARG A 4 47.90 -37.41 -31.80
C ARG A 4 47.98 -36.27 -30.78
N LEU A 5 47.38 -35.12 -31.10
CA LEU A 5 47.04 -34.09 -30.11
C LEU A 5 45.89 -34.64 -29.23
N GLY A 6 46.15 -34.78 -27.93
CA GLY A 6 45.10 -34.98 -26.92
C GLY A 6 44.62 -33.62 -26.43
N ALA A 7 43.41 -33.20 -26.82
CA ALA A 7 42.74 -32.06 -26.23
C ALA A 7 42.06 -32.50 -24.93
N ALA A 8 42.56 -32.03 -23.78
CA ALA A 8 41.90 -32.23 -22.49
C ALA A 8 40.74 -31.25 -22.36
N LEU A 9 39.51 -31.76 -22.52
CA LEU A 9 38.29 -31.02 -22.29
C LEU A 9 38.09 -30.87 -20.77
N SER A 10 38.36 -29.70 -20.22
CA SER A 10 38.10 -29.40 -18.81
C SER A 10 36.61 -29.07 -18.65
N LEU A 11 35.86 -30.00 -18.05
CA LEU A 11 34.45 -29.79 -17.71
C LEU A 11 34.36 -28.96 -16.42
N LEU A 12 34.05 -27.67 -16.54
CA LEU A 12 33.66 -26.84 -15.41
C LEU A 12 32.22 -27.21 -15.02
N LEU A 13 32.06 -28.00 -13.95
CA LEU A 13 30.77 -28.14 -13.28
C LEU A 13 30.46 -26.83 -12.56
N LEU A 14 29.49 -26.06 -13.07
CA LEU A 14 28.81 -25.05 -12.26
C LEU A 14 27.85 -25.79 -11.32
N CYS A 15 28.20 -25.89 -10.03
CA CYS A 15 27.21 -26.18 -9.00
C CYS A 15 26.34 -24.94 -8.81
N ALA A 16 25.11 -24.98 -9.33
CA ALA A 16 24.07 -24.05 -8.89
C ALA A 16 23.72 -24.42 -7.44
N ILE A 17 24.12 -23.56 -6.50
CA ILE A 17 23.64 -23.67 -5.12
C ILE A 17 22.24 -23.07 -5.14
N GLU A 18 21.22 -23.91 -5.24
CA GLU A 18 19.87 -23.48 -4.90
C GLU A 18 19.83 -23.26 -3.39
N ALA A 19 19.76 -21.98 -2.99
CA ALA A 19 19.40 -21.62 -1.63
C ALA A 19 17.91 -21.96 -1.44
N GLY A 20 17.62 -23.23 -1.15
CA GLY A 20 16.27 -23.65 -0.77
C GLY A 20 15.89 -22.94 0.52
N ALA A 21 14.78 -22.18 0.51
CA ALA A 21 14.22 -21.63 1.73
C ALA A 21 13.92 -22.78 2.70
N GLN A 22 14.53 -22.75 3.88
CA GLN A 22 14.31 -23.77 4.88
C GLN A 22 12.87 -23.67 5.40
N ALA A 23 12.09 -24.75 5.26
CA ALA A 23 10.73 -24.79 5.78
C ALA A 23 10.74 -24.53 7.29
N ILE A 24 9.82 -23.69 7.77
CA ILE A 24 9.66 -23.42 9.20
C ILE A 24 9.15 -24.73 9.84
N PRO A 25 9.88 -25.36 10.77
CA PRO A 25 9.46 -26.64 11.35
C PRO A 25 8.07 -26.55 11.96
N GLY A 26 7.18 -27.50 11.60
CA GLY A 26 5.79 -27.52 12.07
C GLY A 26 4.83 -26.62 11.27
N SER A 27 5.28 -25.89 10.25
CA SER A 27 4.36 -25.16 9.36
C SER A 27 3.70 -26.09 8.35
N VAL A 28 2.45 -25.79 8.04
CA VAL A 28 1.68 -26.43 6.96
C VAL A 28 1.17 -25.36 6.01
N TRP A 29 1.19 -25.68 4.71
CA TRP A 29 0.67 -24.78 3.69
C TRP A 29 -0.80 -25.12 3.39
N ARG A 30 -1.62 -24.08 3.27
CA ARG A 30 -3.00 -24.18 2.80
C ARG A 30 -3.24 -23.17 1.69
N TYR A 31 -3.90 -23.61 0.63
CA TYR A 31 -4.30 -22.74 -0.47
C TYR A 31 -5.69 -22.16 -0.25
N TYR A 32 -5.76 -20.84 -0.30
CA TYR A 32 -6.99 -20.06 -0.35
C TYR A 32 -7.14 -19.47 -1.77
N ARG A 33 -8.31 -19.64 -2.37
CA ARG A 33 -8.65 -19.22 -3.74
C ARG A 33 -10.07 -18.65 -3.77
N PRO A 34 -10.48 -17.86 -4.77
CA PRO A 34 -11.83 -17.33 -4.87
C PRO A 34 -12.92 -18.39 -4.65
N GLY A 35 -12.77 -19.55 -5.30
CA GLY A 35 -13.72 -20.66 -5.22
C GLY A 35 -13.88 -21.32 -3.85
N ASN A 36 -13.06 -21.00 -2.85
CA ASN A 36 -13.19 -21.53 -1.47
C ASN A 36 -13.16 -20.47 -0.37
N THR A 37 -13.03 -19.18 -0.71
CA THR A 37 -12.90 -18.06 0.25
C THR A 37 -13.90 -16.93 0.02
N GLY A 38 -14.42 -16.77 -1.19
CA GLY A 38 -15.19 -15.58 -1.54
C GLY A 38 -14.35 -14.32 -1.72
N ILE A 39 -13.02 -14.38 -1.63
CA ILE A 39 -12.14 -13.31 -2.15
C ILE A 39 -12.41 -13.21 -3.65
N GLN A 40 -12.77 -12.03 -4.15
CA GLN A 40 -13.25 -11.88 -5.52
C GLN A 40 -12.16 -12.06 -6.60
N GLY A 41 -10.88 -12.17 -6.23
CA GLY A 41 -9.85 -12.55 -7.20
C GLY A 41 -8.50 -12.99 -6.62
N ASP A 42 -7.66 -13.55 -7.48
CA ASP A 42 -6.37 -14.13 -7.11
C ASP A 42 -5.22 -13.10 -7.11
N TYR A 43 -5.47 -11.85 -7.52
CA TYR A 43 -4.50 -10.76 -7.40
C TYR A 43 -4.60 -10.14 -6.01
N ASN A 44 -3.56 -10.37 -5.20
CA ASN A 44 -3.52 -9.94 -3.81
C ASN A 44 -2.23 -9.15 -3.54
N ASP A 45 -2.38 -7.88 -3.15
CA ASP A 45 -1.25 -6.95 -2.94
C ASP A 45 -1.06 -6.55 -1.47
N ALA A 46 -2.08 -6.78 -0.62
CA ALA A 46 -2.11 -6.31 0.75
C ALA A 46 -2.52 -7.40 1.75
N ILE A 47 -1.86 -7.40 2.91
CA ILE A 47 -2.25 -8.17 4.08
C ILE A 47 -2.02 -7.32 5.33
N HIS A 48 -2.98 -7.37 6.26
CA HIS A 48 -2.88 -6.79 7.59
C HIS A 48 -3.31 -7.84 8.62
N ILE A 49 -2.53 -7.99 9.68
CA ILE A 49 -2.86 -8.86 10.82
C ILE A 49 -2.92 -7.97 12.05
N GLY A 50 -4.11 -7.83 12.60
CA GLY A 50 -4.37 -7.04 13.79
C GLY A 50 -4.10 -7.82 15.09
N PRO A 51 -4.38 -7.21 16.25
CA PRO A 51 -4.24 -7.87 17.56
C PRO A 51 -5.17 -9.07 17.77
N ASP A 52 -6.22 -9.18 16.97
CA ASP A 52 -7.16 -10.31 16.97
C ASP A 52 -6.64 -11.53 16.17
N ASP A 53 -5.48 -11.38 15.52
CA ASP A 53 -4.83 -12.39 14.66
C ASP A 53 -5.64 -12.76 13.40
N ASP A 54 -6.80 -12.16 13.16
CA ASP A 54 -7.60 -12.39 11.95
C ASP A 54 -7.04 -11.56 10.78
N PRO A 55 -6.51 -12.20 9.72
CA PRO A 55 -5.92 -11.45 8.62
C PRO A 55 -6.99 -10.79 7.75
N TRP A 56 -6.73 -9.53 7.41
CA TRP A 56 -7.38 -8.78 6.35
C TRP A 56 -6.50 -8.83 5.10
N ILE A 57 -7.07 -9.14 3.95
CA ILE A 57 -6.35 -9.18 2.68
C ILE A 57 -7.08 -8.42 1.59
N GLY A 58 -6.32 -7.67 0.79
CA GLY A 58 -6.81 -7.04 -0.41
C GLY A 58 -6.76 -8.02 -1.58
N GLY A 59 -7.87 -8.20 -2.27
CA GLY A 59 -7.98 -9.14 -3.38
C GLY A 59 -8.92 -8.64 -4.48
N TYR A 60 -8.54 -8.83 -5.74
CA TYR A 60 -9.34 -8.40 -6.89
C TYR A 60 -9.11 -9.26 -8.15
N ASP A 61 -10.04 -9.18 -9.10
CA ASP A 61 -9.92 -9.72 -10.45
C ASP A 61 -9.72 -8.57 -11.46
N PRO A 62 -8.62 -8.55 -12.26
CA PRO A 62 -8.36 -7.49 -13.22
C PRO A 62 -9.23 -7.56 -14.49
N GLY A 63 -9.94 -8.67 -14.72
CA GLY A 63 -10.83 -8.85 -15.86
C GLY A 63 -12.22 -8.26 -15.61
N SER A 64 -12.82 -8.54 -14.44
CA SER A 64 -14.12 -8.00 -14.04
C SER A 64 -14.03 -6.72 -13.21
N GLU A 65 -12.84 -6.34 -12.72
CA GLU A 65 -12.64 -5.26 -11.74
C GLU A 65 -13.47 -5.46 -10.46
N GLU A 66 -13.78 -6.72 -10.13
CA GLU A 66 -14.45 -7.09 -8.89
C GLU A 66 -13.41 -7.41 -7.83
N GLY A 67 -13.65 -6.91 -6.61
CA GLY A 67 -12.62 -6.95 -5.58
C GLY A 67 -12.95 -6.08 -4.38
N GLY A 68 -11.98 -6.02 -3.47
CA GLY A 68 -12.04 -5.22 -2.26
C GLY A 68 -11.13 -5.81 -1.20
N VAL A 69 -11.70 -6.09 -0.02
CA VAL A 69 -10.98 -6.66 1.11
C VAL A 69 -11.74 -7.85 1.68
N ALA A 70 -11.04 -8.84 2.21
CA ALA A 70 -11.64 -9.96 2.92
C ALA A 70 -10.97 -10.16 4.28
N ARG A 71 -11.76 -10.55 5.29
CA ARG A 71 -11.28 -10.96 6.62
C ARG A 71 -11.38 -12.47 6.74
N PHE A 72 -10.33 -13.13 7.23
CA PHE A 72 -10.41 -14.52 7.67
C PHE A 72 -10.65 -14.57 9.17
N VAL A 73 -11.86 -15.00 9.56
CA VAL A 73 -12.20 -15.25 10.96
C VAL A 73 -11.67 -16.64 11.32
N GLN A 74 -10.49 -16.68 11.94
CA GLN A 74 -9.75 -17.92 12.18
C GLN A 74 -10.55 -18.89 13.06
N ALA A 75 -11.18 -18.37 14.13
CA ALA A 75 -11.96 -19.16 15.08
C ALA A 75 -13.12 -19.91 14.43
N GLU A 76 -13.64 -19.40 13.31
CA GLU A 76 -14.75 -19.98 12.56
C GLU A 76 -14.29 -20.70 11.28
N ASN A 77 -13.01 -20.61 10.94
CA ASN A 77 -12.47 -21.01 9.63
C ASN A 77 -13.35 -20.46 8.48
N ARG A 78 -13.72 -19.18 8.57
CA ARG A 78 -14.68 -18.54 7.67
C ARG A 78 -14.11 -17.24 7.11
N TRP A 79 -14.40 -16.98 5.85
CA TRP A 79 -14.07 -15.73 5.19
C TRP A 79 -15.28 -14.79 5.15
N ILE A 80 -15.03 -13.51 5.36
CA ILE A 80 -15.97 -12.41 5.13
C ILE A 80 -15.44 -11.61 3.96
N ASN A 81 -16.16 -11.60 2.84
CA ASN A 81 -15.82 -10.79 1.68
C ASN A 81 -16.53 -9.42 1.75
N ILE A 82 -15.78 -8.37 1.45
CA ILE A 82 -16.26 -7.00 1.28
C ILE A 82 -15.81 -6.53 -0.10
N SER A 83 -16.70 -6.64 -1.09
CA SER A 83 -16.41 -6.28 -2.48
C SER A 83 -17.37 -5.23 -3.05
N ASN A 84 -16.96 -4.60 -4.16
CA ASN A 84 -17.81 -3.69 -4.92
C ASN A 84 -19.12 -4.31 -5.42
N VAL A 85 -19.16 -5.63 -5.62
CA VAL A 85 -20.37 -6.35 -6.00
C VAL A 85 -21.46 -6.19 -4.95
N ASP A 86 -21.08 -6.32 -3.68
CA ASP A 86 -22.01 -6.28 -2.54
C ASP A 86 -22.12 -4.86 -1.95
N TYR A 87 -21.07 -4.05 -2.08
CA TYR A 87 -20.93 -2.75 -1.42
C TYR A 87 -20.57 -1.63 -2.42
N PRO A 88 -21.58 -0.95 -3.01
CA PRO A 88 -21.37 0.08 -4.03
C PRO A 88 -20.50 1.27 -3.60
N VAL A 89 -20.33 1.50 -2.29
CA VAL A 89 -19.43 2.53 -1.73
C VAL A 89 -17.97 2.34 -2.16
N ILE A 90 -17.57 1.10 -2.45
CA ILE A 90 -16.23 0.76 -2.98
C ILE A 90 -16.03 1.34 -4.39
N GLY A 91 -17.09 1.49 -5.17
CA GLY A 91 -17.07 2.01 -6.53
C GLY A 91 -17.52 1.00 -7.58
N HIS A 92 -17.76 1.48 -8.80
CA HIS A 92 -18.29 0.67 -9.90
C HIS A 92 -17.16 -0.05 -10.67
N PRO A 93 -17.35 -1.30 -11.15
CA PRO A 93 -16.33 -2.04 -11.92
C PRO A 93 -15.85 -1.32 -13.19
N ASP A 94 -16.70 -0.51 -13.83
CA ASP A 94 -16.30 0.34 -14.97
C ASP A 94 -15.18 1.35 -14.61
N LEU A 95 -15.00 1.63 -13.32
CA LEU A 95 -13.91 2.45 -12.82
C LEU A 95 -12.75 1.56 -12.35
N THR A 96 -11.97 1.09 -13.32
CA THR A 96 -10.74 0.32 -13.10
C THR A 96 -9.89 0.87 -11.95
N GLY A 97 -9.49 0.00 -11.04
CA GLY A 97 -8.66 0.35 -9.89
C GLY A 97 -9.42 0.71 -8.62
N THR A 98 -10.75 0.86 -8.67
CA THR A 98 -11.53 1.17 -7.45
C THR A 98 -11.38 0.07 -6.40
N THR A 99 -11.36 -1.20 -6.80
CA THR A 99 -11.29 -2.38 -5.92
C THR A 99 -9.88 -2.81 -5.54
N ARG A 100 -8.86 -2.20 -6.14
CA ARG A 100 -7.47 -2.67 -6.04
C ARG A 100 -6.79 -2.13 -4.79
N VAL A 101 -6.98 -2.81 -3.67
CA VAL A 101 -6.32 -2.49 -2.40
C VAL A 101 -4.85 -2.87 -2.47
N SER A 102 -3.96 -1.87 -2.41
CA SER A 102 -2.50 -2.04 -2.49
C SER A 102 -1.83 -2.14 -1.14
N ASP A 103 -2.46 -1.64 -0.07
CA ASP A 103 -1.89 -1.65 1.27
C ASP A 103 -2.95 -1.38 2.34
N ILE A 104 -2.70 -1.83 3.58
CA ILE A 104 -3.62 -1.69 4.71
C ILE A 104 -2.82 -1.34 5.98
N ALA A 105 -3.23 -0.30 6.70
CA ALA A 105 -2.66 0.10 7.98
C ALA A 105 -3.75 0.44 8.99
N ALA A 106 -3.61 -0.02 10.23
CA ALA A 106 -4.49 0.38 11.33
C ALA A 106 -4.01 1.70 11.95
N ASP A 107 -4.95 2.56 12.33
CA ASP A 107 -4.67 3.70 13.19
C ASP A 107 -4.75 3.34 14.68
N ALA A 108 -4.52 4.33 15.55
CA ALA A 108 -4.51 4.12 17.00
C ALA A 108 -5.90 3.79 17.59
N GLN A 109 -6.96 4.01 16.83
CA GLN A 109 -8.34 3.65 17.21
C GLN A 109 -8.69 2.22 16.77
N GLY A 110 -7.84 1.60 15.94
CA GLY A 110 -8.10 0.28 15.35
C GLY A 110 -8.81 0.37 13.99
N ASP A 111 -9.11 1.57 13.49
CA ASP A 111 -9.69 1.71 12.17
C ASP A 111 -8.67 1.36 11.10
N LEU A 112 -9.10 0.61 10.10
CA LEU A 112 -8.27 0.23 8.96
C LEU A 112 -8.32 1.33 7.90
N TRP A 113 -7.15 1.82 7.53
CA TRP A 113 -6.93 2.65 6.35
C TRP A 113 -6.40 1.79 5.22
N LEU A 114 -7.01 1.90 4.04
CA LEU A 114 -6.69 1.09 2.87
C LEU A 114 -6.28 2.00 1.71
N ALA A 115 -5.09 1.77 1.15
CA ALA A 115 -4.65 2.45 -0.06
C ALA A 115 -5.23 1.74 -1.28
N THR A 116 -5.96 2.46 -2.15
CA THR A 116 -6.50 1.88 -3.40
C THR A 116 -6.01 2.64 -4.62
N TRP A 117 -6.12 2.04 -5.81
CA TRP A 117 -5.62 2.73 -7.01
C TRP A 117 -6.43 3.98 -7.35
N ARG A 118 -7.70 4.02 -6.94
CA ARG A 118 -8.61 5.16 -7.14
C ARG A 118 -9.25 5.63 -5.85
N GLY A 119 -8.43 5.84 -4.82
CA GLY A 119 -8.86 6.46 -3.58
C GLY A 119 -8.09 6.00 -2.36
N ALA A 120 -8.72 6.24 -1.23
CA ALA A 120 -8.34 5.72 0.07
C ALA A 120 -9.62 5.31 0.77
N TRP A 121 -9.60 4.20 1.49
CA TRP A 121 -10.74 3.78 2.31
C TRP A 121 -10.39 3.86 3.79
N LYS A 122 -11.42 4.06 4.60
CA LYS A 122 -11.38 3.85 6.04
C LYS A 122 -12.53 2.93 6.43
N MET A 123 -12.29 2.02 7.37
CA MET A 123 -13.32 1.14 7.91
C MET A 123 -13.00 0.78 9.35
N ASP A 124 -14.02 0.76 10.19
CA ASP A 124 -13.97 0.12 11.51
C ASP A 124 -14.10 -1.40 11.29
N PRO A 125 -13.09 -2.21 11.64
CA PRO A 125 -13.10 -3.65 11.39
C PRO A 125 -14.09 -4.43 12.26
N ASP A 126 -14.56 -3.87 13.38
CA ASP A 126 -15.56 -4.47 14.27
C ASP A 126 -16.98 -4.22 13.74
N ILE A 127 -17.22 -3.07 13.11
CA ILE A 127 -18.48 -2.76 12.42
C ILE A 127 -18.51 -3.40 11.02
N GLY A 128 -17.35 -3.54 10.38
CA GLY A 128 -17.21 -4.06 9.03
C GLY A 128 -17.72 -3.11 7.95
N ALA A 129 -18.21 -3.66 6.84
CA ALA A 129 -18.52 -2.92 5.62
C ALA A 129 -19.52 -1.76 5.79
N ALA A 130 -20.38 -1.80 6.80
CA ALA A 130 -21.32 -0.73 7.11
C ALA A 130 -20.63 0.58 7.55
N SER A 131 -19.38 0.50 8.01
CA SER A 131 -18.56 1.67 8.39
C SER A 131 -17.64 2.16 7.27
N LEU A 132 -17.62 1.48 6.11
CA LEU A 132 -16.67 1.76 5.04
C LEU A 132 -16.93 3.14 4.44
N VAL A 133 -15.89 3.97 4.45
CA VAL A 133 -15.87 5.28 3.82
C VAL A 133 -14.84 5.27 2.69
N ASN A 134 -15.25 5.73 1.50
CA ASN A 134 -14.38 5.90 0.35
C ASN A 134 -14.06 7.38 0.11
N TYR A 135 -12.78 7.74 0.20
CA TYR A 135 -12.28 9.10 0.05
C TYR A 135 -11.86 9.48 -1.37
N ALA A 136 -12.23 8.70 -2.40
CA ALA A 136 -11.98 9.08 -3.79
C ALA A 136 -12.51 10.50 -4.13
N GLY A 137 -13.63 10.91 -3.53
CA GLY A 137 -14.21 12.24 -3.72
C GLY A 137 -13.56 13.36 -2.88
N ALA A 138 -12.58 13.05 -2.02
CA ALA A 138 -11.98 14.04 -1.11
C ALA A 138 -10.90 14.89 -1.78
N SER A 139 -10.21 14.36 -2.79
CA SER A 139 -9.23 15.09 -3.59
C SER A 139 -9.09 14.45 -4.99
N PRO A 140 -8.93 15.25 -6.07
CA PRO A 140 -8.67 14.73 -7.41
C PRO A 140 -7.45 13.79 -7.48
N GLU A 141 -6.42 14.11 -6.70
CA GLU A 141 -5.18 13.35 -6.61
C GLU A 141 -5.36 12.00 -5.93
N LEU A 142 -6.38 11.81 -5.09
CA LEU A 142 -6.74 10.47 -4.60
C LEU A 142 -7.55 9.69 -5.64
N ALA A 143 -8.49 10.36 -6.30
CA ALA A 143 -9.36 9.73 -7.29
C ALA A 143 -8.56 9.03 -8.40
N ASN A 144 -7.41 9.58 -8.79
CA ASN A 144 -6.53 9.04 -9.83
C ASN A 144 -5.06 8.90 -9.40
N GLY A 145 -4.76 8.94 -8.11
CA GLY A 145 -3.37 8.95 -7.63
C GLY A 145 -2.65 7.61 -7.70
N GLY A 146 -3.37 6.51 -7.86
CA GLY A 146 -2.77 5.19 -7.76
C GLY A 146 -2.13 4.99 -6.38
N ALA A 147 -2.90 5.08 -5.28
CA ALA A 147 -2.31 4.90 -3.96
C ALA A 147 -1.68 3.50 -3.86
N ARG A 148 -0.45 3.43 -3.35
CA ARG A 148 0.34 2.17 -3.27
C ARG A 148 0.75 1.78 -1.87
N ASN A 149 0.74 2.73 -0.95
CA ASN A 149 1.13 2.49 0.42
C ASN A 149 0.43 3.52 1.29
N VAL A 150 0.04 3.08 2.48
CA VAL A 150 -0.54 3.91 3.52
C VAL A 150 0.32 3.78 4.78
N ALA A 151 0.48 4.88 5.50
CA ALA A 151 1.16 4.89 6.78
C ALA A 151 0.49 5.86 7.73
N VAL A 152 0.27 5.42 8.97
CA VAL A 152 -0.32 6.24 10.04
C VAL A 152 0.80 6.74 10.94
N ALA A 153 0.82 8.05 11.18
CA ALA A 153 1.81 8.70 12.03
C ALA A 153 1.42 8.66 13.52
N PRO A 154 2.39 8.78 14.45
CA PRO A 154 2.10 8.82 15.89
C PRO A 154 1.19 9.98 16.32
N ASP A 155 1.07 11.04 15.52
CA ASP A 155 0.16 12.16 15.76
C ASP A 155 -1.26 11.93 15.20
N GLY A 156 -1.52 10.75 14.61
CA GLY A 156 -2.79 10.37 14.02
C GLY A 156 -2.95 10.79 12.56
N THR A 157 -2.00 11.53 11.96
CA THR A 157 -2.09 11.86 10.54
C THR A 157 -1.87 10.62 9.67
N VAL A 158 -2.62 10.54 8.57
CA VAL A 158 -2.57 9.40 7.65
C VAL A 158 -1.97 9.84 6.35
N TRP A 159 -1.00 9.09 5.85
CA TRP A 159 -0.21 9.43 4.68
C TRP A 159 -0.37 8.36 3.62
N PHE A 160 -0.55 8.78 2.36
CA PHE A 160 -0.64 7.89 1.20
C PHE A 160 0.45 8.23 0.20
N ALA A 161 1.14 7.19 -0.29
CA ALA A 161 2.06 7.29 -1.41
C ALA A 161 1.30 7.07 -2.73
N LEU A 162 1.40 8.04 -3.63
CA LEU A 162 0.75 8.05 -4.92
C LEU A 162 1.77 7.81 -6.02
N ILE A 163 1.49 6.91 -6.96
CA ILE A 163 2.35 6.68 -8.12
C ILE A 163 1.94 7.46 -9.37
N GLY A 164 0.78 8.13 -9.33
CA GLY A 164 0.16 8.72 -10.51
C GLY A 164 -0.47 7.66 -11.41
N PHE A 165 -1.60 7.99 -12.02
CA PHE A 165 -2.29 7.11 -12.96
C PHE A 165 -2.87 7.96 -14.11
N GLY A 166 -2.99 7.38 -15.31
CA GLY A 166 -3.62 8.08 -16.43
C GLY A 166 -2.91 9.36 -16.92
N GLY A 167 -1.63 9.56 -16.57
CA GLY A 167 -0.87 10.77 -16.89
C GLY A 167 -0.73 11.76 -15.74
N ASP A 168 -1.40 11.50 -14.61
CA ASP A 168 -1.29 12.32 -13.40
C ASP A 168 0.05 12.13 -12.69
N LEU A 169 0.48 13.16 -11.95
CA LEU A 169 1.65 13.08 -11.07
C LEU A 169 1.34 12.23 -9.84
N GLY A 170 2.32 11.42 -9.42
CA GLY A 170 2.32 10.84 -8.09
C GLY A 170 2.65 11.86 -7.01
N GLY A 171 3.15 11.39 -5.88
CA GLY A 171 3.48 12.25 -4.75
C GLY A 171 3.08 11.63 -3.43
N VAL A 172 2.88 12.49 -2.44
CA VAL A 172 2.38 12.08 -1.13
C VAL A 172 1.18 12.93 -0.79
N ILE A 173 0.14 12.34 -0.23
CA ILE A 173 -1.00 13.07 0.32
C ILE A 173 -1.20 12.71 1.79
N ARG A 174 -1.41 13.73 2.63
CA ARG A 174 -1.67 13.61 4.08
C ARG A 174 -3.12 13.95 4.35
N HIS A 175 -3.72 13.21 5.26
CA HIS A 175 -5.01 13.50 5.87
C HIS A 175 -4.88 13.70 7.38
N THR A 176 -5.64 14.64 7.91
CA THR A 176 -5.87 14.79 9.36
C THR A 176 -7.25 14.23 9.69
N PRO A 177 -7.36 13.04 10.34
CA PRO A 177 -8.65 12.43 10.64
C PRO A 177 -9.59 13.36 11.42
N ALA A 178 -10.90 13.15 11.25
CA ALA A 178 -11.99 14.00 11.78
C ALA A 178 -12.06 15.43 11.22
N THR A 179 -11.21 15.77 10.25
CA THR A 179 -11.28 17.03 9.50
C THR A 179 -11.53 16.74 8.01
N SER A 180 -11.72 17.78 7.21
CA SER A 180 -11.67 17.68 5.74
C SER A 180 -10.29 18.01 5.17
N ASP A 181 -9.25 18.11 6.02
CA ASP A 181 -7.90 18.50 5.60
C ASP A 181 -7.22 17.36 4.82
N TRP A 182 -6.92 17.65 3.56
CA TRP A 182 -6.08 16.83 2.70
C TRP A 182 -5.02 17.73 2.08
N HIS A 183 -3.76 17.38 2.28
CA HIS A 183 -2.64 18.15 1.77
C HIS A 183 -1.76 17.27 0.89
N TYR A 184 -1.52 17.71 -0.35
CA TYR A 184 -0.80 16.96 -1.37
C TYR A 184 0.55 17.62 -1.72
N TRP A 185 1.58 16.79 -1.86
CA TRP A 185 2.91 17.18 -2.32
C TRP A 185 3.31 16.33 -3.53
N SER A 186 3.35 16.97 -4.70
CA SER A 186 3.95 16.41 -5.92
C SER A 186 5.30 16.98 -6.28
N GLY A 187 5.73 18.04 -5.58
CA GLY A 187 6.87 18.83 -6.01
C GLY A 187 6.55 19.53 -7.33
N GLY A 188 5.94 20.71 -7.29
CA GLY A 188 5.65 21.47 -8.51
C GLY A 188 6.76 22.47 -8.87
N LEU A 189 6.44 23.43 -9.74
CA LEU A 189 7.29 24.59 -10.08
C LEU A 189 7.70 25.44 -8.85
N ALA A 190 7.01 25.28 -7.73
CA ALA A 190 7.43 25.77 -6.42
C ALA A 190 7.84 24.58 -5.55
N SER A 191 8.95 24.74 -4.80
CA SER A 191 9.34 23.76 -3.78
C SER A 191 8.21 23.63 -2.76
N GLN A 192 7.57 22.47 -2.72
CA GLN A 192 6.54 22.13 -1.74
C GLN A 192 7.14 21.13 -0.76
N GLY A 193 6.88 21.27 0.54
CA GLY A 193 7.23 20.22 1.52
C GLY A 193 8.60 20.35 2.21
N GLY A 194 9.32 21.46 2.07
CA GLY A 194 10.56 21.73 2.83
C GLY A 194 11.69 20.71 2.57
N ASN A 195 12.83 20.84 3.27
CA ASN A 195 13.93 19.86 3.29
C ASN A 195 14.38 19.30 1.92
N ASN A 196 14.60 20.17 0.94
CA ASN A 196 15.00 19.78 -0.42
C ASN A 196 14.03 18.83 -1.12
N TRP A 197 12.73 18.93 -0.83
CA TRP A 197 11.72 18.19 -1.58
C TRP A 197 11.89 18.46 -3.09
N PRO A 198 11.91 17.42 -3.95
CA PRO A 198 12.13 17.60 -5.37
C PRO A 198 11.10 18.54 -6.01
N GLN A 199 11.52 19.28 -7.03
CA GLN A 199 10.62 20.11 -7.86
C GLN A 199 9.71 19.29 -8.78
N LEU A 200 9.86 17.96 -8.83
CA LEU A 200 8.99 17.06 -9.56
C LEU A 200 9.07 15.64 -8.99
N VAL A 201 7.95 15.12 -8.49
CA VAL A 201 7.81 13.76 -7.96
C VAL A 201 6.80 12.99 -8.78
N TRP A 202 7.30 12.22 -9.73
CA TRP A 202 6.46 11.41 -10.62
C TRP A 202 5.75 10.27 -9.91
N LEU A 203 6.39 9.63 -8.93
CA LEU A 203 5.81 8.50 -8.22
C LEU A 203 6.42 8.32 -6.85
N VAL A 204 5.60 7.93 -5.87
CA VAL A 204 6.02 7.45 -4.56
C VAL A 204 5.39 6.08 -4.36
N ARG A 205 6.22 5.07 -3.99
CA ARG A 205 5.73 3.71 -3.79
C ARG A 205 5.61 3.32 -2.33
N ARG A 206 6.49 3.87 -1.48
CA ARG A 206 6.62 3.50 -0.08
C ARG A 206 6.90 4.74 0.76
N LEU A 207 6.23 4.78 1.89
CA LEU A 207 6.41 5.70 2.99
C LEU A 207 7.16 4.97 4.10
N SER A 208 7.91 5.73 4.89
CA SER A 208 8.47 5.29 6.15
C SER A 208 8.23 6.41 7.15
N ILE A 209 7.47 6.12 8.20
CA ILE A 209 7.19 7.11 9.25
C ILE A 209 8.05 6.78 10.45
N GLN A 210 8.72 7.79 11.01
CA GLN A 210 9.47 7.61 12.23
C GLN A 210 8.51 7.48 13.44
N PRO A 211 8.64 6.43 14.29
CA PRO A 211 7.69 6.16 15.38
C PRO A 211 7.71 7.16 16.55
N LYS A 212 8.64 8.11 16.56
CA LYS A 212 8.80 9.05 17.69
C LYS A 212 7.78 10.18 17.57
N PRO A 213 7.18 10.65 18.68
CA PRO A 213 6.45 11.92 18.69
C PRO A 213 7.37 13.04 18.16
N GLY A 214 7.03 13.60 16.99
CA GLY A 214 7.85 14.59 16.29
C GLY A 214 8.89 14.02 15.30
N GLY A 215 8.88 12.73 15.02
CA GLY A 215 9.68 12.10 13.97
C GLY A 215 9.14 12.39 12.56
N GLY A 216 10.03 12.48 11.57
CA GLY A 216 9.67 12.84 10.20
C GLY A 216 9.20 11.68 9.33
N LEU A 217 8.65 12.01 8.15
CA LEU A 217 8.37 11.08 7.06
C LEU A 217 9.64 10.92 6.19
N HIS A 218 10.05 9.69 5.94
CA HIS A 218 11.09 9.33 4.96
C HIS A 218 10.46 8.58 3.78
N ARG A 219 10.92 8.87 2.56
CA ARG A 219 10.49 8.21 1.32
C ARG A 219 11.59 7.28 0.82
N LEU A 220 11.20 6.11 0.28
CA LEU A 220 12.09 5.28 -0.53
C LEU A 220 11.68 5.37 -2.00
N GLY A 221 12.48 6.11 -2.79
CA GLY A 221 12.39 6.16 -4.26
C GLY A 221 13.35 5.15 -4.90
N GLY A 222 13.09 4.74 -6.14
CA GLY A 222 13.83 3.70 -6.88
C GLY A 222 15.27 4.04 -7.29
N GLN A 223 15.91 5.07 -6.73
CA GLN A 223 17.36 5.26 -6.79
C GLN A 223 17.87 5.47 -5.37
N ARG A 224 18.95 4.75 -5.00
CA ARG A 224 19.52 4.72 -3.66
C ARG A 224 20.00 6.11 -3.24
N GLU A 225 19.14 6.88 -2.58
CA GLU A 225 19.56 8.02 -1.78
C GLU A 225 18.92 7.92 -0.40
N GLN A 226 19.78 7.59 0.56
CA GLN A 226 19.51 7.61 1.98
C GLN A 226 19.85 9.02 2.46
N LEU A 227 18.85 9.91 2.55
CA LEU A 227 19.05 11.27 3.05
C LEU A 227 18.58 11.39 4.49
N GLY A 228 19.49 11.91 5.32
CA GLY A 228 19.40 11.99 6.78
C GLY A 228 18.35 12.97 7.31
N ALA A 229 18.16 12.88 8.62
CA ALA A 229 17.10 13.48 9.41
C ALA A 229 16.91 15.00 9.21
N GLY A 230 15.66 15.40 8.94
CA GLY A 230 15.19 16.78 8.96
C GLY A 230 13.66 16.82 8.88
N LEU A 231 13.03 17.39 9.90
CA LEU A 231 11.59 17.51 10.11
C LEU A 231 10.90 18.36 9.03
N LEU A 232 9.77 17.90 8.47
CA LEU A 232 8.77 18.79 7.88
C LEU A 232 8.09 19.59 9.01
N ARG A 233 8.70 20.70 9.43
CA ARG A 233 8.06 21.74 10.25
C ARG A 233 8.36 23.11 9.65
N GLN A 234 7.75 23.43 8.52
CA GLN A 234 7.70 24.81 8.05
C GLN A 234 6.53 24.93 7.07
N HIS A 235 5.30 25.02 7.58
CA HIS A 235 4.24 25.83 6.94
C HIS A 235 3.03 26.10 7.84
N ASP A 236 2.78 25.29 8.89
CA ASP A 236 1.62 25.48 9.78
C ASP A 236 1.83 26.49 10.94
N ARG A 237 2.75 27.44 10.80
CA ARG A 237 2.99 28.49 11.83
C ARG A 237 2.74 29.92 11.37
N ALA A 238 1.99 30.11 10.28
CA ALA A 238 1.70 31.44 9.75
C ALA A 238 0.27 31.96 10.05
N LEU A 239 -0.54 31.26 10.86
CA LEU A 239 -1.92 31.70 11.14
C LEU A 239 -2.24 32.06 12.60
N ASP A 240 -1.26 32.06 13.51
CA ASP A 240 -1.50 32.52 14.89
C ASP A 240 -0.43 33.51 15.36
N ALA A 241 -0.72 34.80 15.17
CA ALA A 241 -0.29 35.90 16.04
C ALA A 241 -1.26 37.09 15.80
N PRO A 242 -1.61 37.86 16.85
CA PRO A 242 -2.74 38.81 16.85
C PRO A 242 -2.62 39.97 15.86
#